data_AF-A0A2E7TUM5-F1
#
_entry.id   AF-A0A2E7TUM5-F1
#
_cell.length_a   1.000
_cell.length_b   1.000
_cell.length_c   1.000
_cell.angle_alpha   90.00
_cell.angle_beta   90.00
_cell.angle_gamma   90.00
#
_symmetry.space_group_name_H-M   'P 1'
#
loop_
_entity.id
_entity.type
_entity.pdbx_description
1 polymer ?
#
loop_
_entity_poly.entity_id
_entity_poly.type
_entity_poly.pdbx_seq_one_letter_code
_entity_poly.pdbx_strand_id
1 'polypeptide(L)'
;MFEQPYVILDTRSPKEFEKGHITGAVSFPLFGNDERAVIGTLYKHQGKDAAVEQGLEFVGPKMAEFVREAKDRFAAQSEPLPLVVHCWRGGMRSGSVAWLLETAGLKVIKLTGGYKAYRACARADFAQIRDLRIVGGMTGVGKTQILKEMLAQGAQVIDLEDLAGHLGSAFGNLDRTPQPTSEQFCN
;
A
#
# COMPACT_ATOMS: atom_id res chain seq x y z
N MET A 1 -11.22 -1.12 14.84
CA MET A 1 -10.51 -0.53 13.69
C MET A 1 -9.07 -0.36 14.14
N PHE A 2 -8.09 -0.95 13.48
CA PHE A 2 -6.68 -0.78 13.88
C PHE A 2 -6.32 0.69 13.70
N GLU A 3 -5.92 1.37 14.78
CA GLU A 3 -5.44 2.74 14.67
C GLU A 3 -4.12 2.72 13.92
N GLN A 4 -4.07 3.46 12.81
CA GLN A 4 -2.85 3.67 12.05
C GLN A 4 -2.40 5.12 12.26
N PRO A 5 -1.59 5.37 13.29
CA PRO A 5 -1.30 6.74 13.70
C PRO A 5 -0.27 7.42 12.79
N TYR A 6 0.38 6.66 11.90
CA TYR A 6 1.38 7.16 10.95
C TYR A 6 0.77 7.49 9.60
N VAL A 7 1.14 8.62 9.02
CA VAL A 7 0.95 8.88 7.59
C VAL A 7 1.99 8.11 6.79
N ILE A 8 1.52 7.14 5.99
CA ILE A 8 2.37 6.32 5.12
C ILE A 8 2.32 6.85 3.70
N LEU A 9 3.47 7.23 3.15
CA LEU A 9 3.66 7.76 1.80
C LEU A 9 4.24 6.69 0.88
N ASP A 10 3.45 6.28 -0.12
CA ASP A 10 3.89 5.33 -1.14
C ASP A 10 4.46 6.06 -2.36
N THR A 11 5.78 5.96 -2.54
CA THR A 11 6.50 6.66 -3.62
C THR A 11 6.53 5.91 -4.94
N ARG A 12 5.78 4.81 -5.07
CA ARG A 12 5.62 4.07 -6.33
C ARG A 12 4.70 4.83 -7.29
N SER A 13 4.67 4.41 -8.55
CA SER A 13 3.77 5.05 -9.53
C SER A 13 2.29 4.81 -9.18
N PRO A 14 1.35 5.64 -9.66
CA PRO A 14 -0.07 5.45 -9.41
C PRO A 14 -0.57 4.05 -9.75
N LYS A 15 -0.12 3.49 -10.89
CA LYS A 15 -0.46 2.12 -11.30
C LYS A 15 0.07 1.05 -10.34
N GLU A 16 1.26 1.25 -9.76
CA GLU A 16 1.80 0.34 -8.74
C GLU A 16 0.98 0.42 -7.44
N PHE A 17 0.49 1.61 -7.07
CA PHE A 17 -0.34 1.85 -5.88
C PHE A 17 -1.75 1.26 -6.02
N GLU A 18 -2.42 1.52 -7.15
CA GLU A 18 -3.73 0.96 -7.49
C GLU A 18 -3.70 -0.57 -7.54
N LYS A 19 -2.60 -1.14 -8.03
CA LYS A 19 -2.41 -2.59 -8.04
C LYS A 19 -2.35 -3.16 -6.62
N GLY A 20 -1.83 -2.43 -5.65
CA GLY A 20 -1.90 -2.80 -4.25
C GLY A 20 -0.87 -2.04 -3.44
N HIS A 21 -1.24 -1.63 -2.24
CA HIS A 21 -0.49 -0.77 -1.34
C HIS A 21 -0.67 -1.19 0.12
N ILE A 22 0.21 -0.71 1.00
CA ILE A 22 0.06 -0.93 2.45
C ILE A 22 -1.29 -0.34 2.87
N THR A 23 -2.08 -1.07 3.64
CA THR A 23 -3.38 -0.59 4.14
C THR A 23 -3.22 0.78 4.79
N GLY A 24 -4.05 1.74 4.38
CA GLY A 24 -4.02 3.14 4.83
C GLY A 24 -2.85 4.01 4.33
N ALA A 25 -1.99 3.49 3.44
CA ALA A 25 -1.02 4.31 2.76
C ALA A 25 -1.68 5.28 1.77
N VAL A 26 -1.06 6.44 1.59
CA VAL A 26 -1.49 7.46 0.66
C VAL A 26 -0.52 7.50 -0.51
N SER A 27 -1.06 7.53 -1.72
CA SER A 27 -0.27 7.70 -2.94
C SER A 27 0.54 9.00 -2.86
N PHE A 28 1.85 8.90 -3.09
CA PHE A 28 2.79 10.02 -3.06
C PHE A 28 3.90 9.79 -4.11
N PRO A 29 3.52 9.69 -5.40
CA PRO A 29 4.37 9.11 -6.44
C PRO A 29 5.56 10.00 -6.77
N LEU A 30 6.78 9.46 -6.68
CA LEU A 30 7.98 10.15 -7.16
C LEU A 30 7.95 10.31 -8.70
N PHE A 31 7.37 9.31 -9.36
CA PHE A 31 7.22 9.27 -10.82
C PHE A 31 5.80 8.90 -11.20
N GLY A 32 5.27 9.56 -12.23
CA GLY A 32 4.08 9.12 -12.95
C GLY A 32 4.31 7.77 -13.64
N ASN A 33 3.26 7.19 -14.23
CA ASN A 33 3.36 5.87 -14.85
C ASN A 33 4.34 5.83 -16.04
N ASP A 34 4.31 6.86 -16.89
CA ASP A 34 5.18 6.94 -18.07
C ASP A 34 6.62 7.28 -17.69
N GLU A 35 6.82 8.26 -16.79
CA GLU A 35 8.13 8.57 -16.20
C GLU A 35 8.75 7.30 -15.59
N ARG A 36 7.97 6.53 -14.82
CA ARG A 36 8.41 5.28 -14.21
C ARG A 36 8.82 4.24 -15.24
N ALA A 37 8.13 4.15 -16.38
CA ALA A 37 8.47 3.24 -17.47
C ALA A 37 9.79 3.65 -18.14
N VAL A 38 10.01 4.95 -18.37
CA VAL A 38 11.26 5.50 -18.91
C VAL A 38 12.43 5.19 -17.98
N ILE A 39 12.32 5.54 -16.70
CA ILE A 39 13.38 5.30 -15.69
C ILE A 39 13.68 3.80 -15.56
N GLY A 40 12.66 2.95 -15.61
CA GLY A 40 12.84 1.50 -15.56
C GLY A 40 13.61 0.96 -16.77
N THR A 41 13.32 1.48 -17.96
CA THR A 41 13.99 1.12 -19.22
C THR A 41 15.44 1.59 -19.20
N LEU A 42 15.69 2.86 -18.83
CA LEU A 42 17.05 3.40 -18.71
C LEU A 42 17.88 2.60 -17.71
N TYR A 43 17.34 2.32 -16.52
CA TYR A 43 18.04 1.55 -15.50
C TYR A 43 18.47 0.16 -16.03
N LYS A 44 17.59 -0.49 -16.79
CA LYS A 44 17.85 -1.83 -17.35
C LYS A 44 18.88 -1.80 -18.48
N HIS A 45 18.83 -0.80 -19.36
CA HIS A 45 19.61 -0.79 -20.60
C HIS A 45 20.88 0.04 -20.54
N GLN A 46 20.89 1.12 -19.74
CA GLN A 46 21.97 2.10 -19.66
C GLN A 46 22.56 2.20 -18.25
N GLY A 47 22.00 1.46 -17.29
CA GLY A 47 22.52 1.39 -15.94
C GLY A 47 22.00 2.47 -15.00
N LYS A 48 22.56 2.47 -13.80
CA LYS A 48 22.07 3.28 -12.68
C LYS A 48 22.21 4.78 -12.93
N ASP A 49 23.36 5.23 -13.41
CA ASP A 49 23.69 6.66 -13.46
C ASP A 49 22.80 7.42 -14.45
N ALA A 50 22.61 6.87 -15.66
CA ALA A 50 21.67 7.43 -16.65
C ALA A 50 20.22 7.50 -16.11
N ALA A 51 19.79 6.50 -15.34
CA ALA A 51 18.47 6.51 -14.72
C ALA A 51 18.35 7.54 -13.59
N VAL A 52 19.45 7.83 -12.88
CA VAL A 52 19.49 8.87 -11.83
C VAL A 52 19.39 10.25 -12.47
N GLU A 53 20.19 10.53 -13.50
CA GLU A 53 20.19 11.81 -14.22
C GLU A 53 18.80 12.12 -14.77
N GLN A 54 18.19 11.20 -15.52
CA GLN A 54 16.83 11.38 -16.03
C GLN A 54 15.80 11.52 -14.90
N GLY A 55 15.99 10.80 -13.79
CA GLY A 55 15.12 10.89 -12.63
C GLY A 55 15.15 12.29 -12.00
N LEU A 56 16.32 12.91 -11.92
CA LEU A 56 16.49 14.27 -11.41
C LEU A 56 15.82 15.30 -12.33
N GLU A 57 15.88 15.13 -13.65
CA GLU A 57 15.16 16.00 -14.59
C GLU A 57 13.65 15.96 -14.39
N PHE A 58 13.06 14.78 -14.17
CA PHE A 58 11.63 14.65 -13.91
C PHE A 58 11.21 15.19 -12.54
N VAL A 59 12.06 15.02 -11.52
CA VAL A 59 11.72 15.37 -10.14
C VAL A 59 12.00 16.84 -9.84
N GLY A 60 13.08 17.41 -10.39
CA GLY A 60 13.53 18.78 -10.13
C GLY A 60 12.42 19.83 -10.16
N PRO A 61 11.63 19.92 -11.25
CA PRO A 61 10.54 20.89 -11.37
C PRO A 61 9.45 20.78 -10.30
N LYS A 62 9.23 19.58 -9.75
CA LYS A 62 8.15 19.28 -8.79
C LYS A 62 8.61 19.15 -7.33
N MET A 63 9.91 19.28 -7.03
CA MET A 63 10.46 19.11 -5.66
C MET A 63 9.78 20.02 -4.64
N ALA A 64 9.58 21.29 -4.98
CA ALA A 64 9.01 22.28 -4.06
C ALA A 64 7.53 22.02 -3.74
N GLU A 65 6.78 21.46 -4.68
CA GLU A 65 5.40 21.04 -4.48
C GLU A 65 5.34 19.77 -3.62
N PHE A 66 6.22 18.82 -3.89
CA PHE A 66 6.37 17.58 -3.12
C PHE A 66 6.59 17.86 -1.63
N VAL A 67 7.47 18.81 -1.30
CA VAL A 67 7.73 19.21 0.08
C VAL A 67 6.52 19.89 0.73
N ARG A 68 5.79 20.73 -0.02
CA ARG A 68 4.58 21.41 0.48
C ARG A 68 3.50 20.39 0.83
N GLU A 69 3.21 19.47 -0.07
CA GLU A 69 2.23 18.41 0.16
C GLU A 69 2.60 17.54 1.38
N ALA A 70 3.88 17.18 1.53
CA ALA A 70 4.33 16.43 2.70
C ALA A 70 4.19 17.22 4.01
N LYS A 71 4.44 18.53 3.99
CA LYS A 71 4.24 19.40 5.16
C LYS A 71 2.77 19.50 5.55
N ASP A 72 1.88 19.63 4.58
CA ASP A 72 0.44 19.69 4.82
C ASP A 72 -0.04 18.39 5.45
N ARG A 73 0.40 17.24 4.92
CA ARG A 73 0.07 15.91 5.48
C ARG A 73 0.66 15.74 6.88
N PHE A 74 1.88 16.21 7.13
CA PHE A 74 2.50 16.13 8.45
C PHE A 74 1.74 16.96 9.49
N ALA A 75 1.32 18.17 9.12
CA ALA A 75 0.59 19.10 9.98
C ALA A 75 -0.87 18.66 10.23
N ALA A 76 -1.47 17.88 9.32
CA ALA A 76 -2.82 17.35 9.48
C ALA A 76 -2.92 16.18 10.46
N GLN A 77 -1.78 15.64 10.94
CA GLN A 77 -1.78 14.58 11.95
C GLN A 77 -2.21 15.12 13.32
N SER A 78 -3.05 14.37 14.03
CA SER A 78 -3.44 14.71 15.42
C SER A 78 -2.23 14.74 16.36
N GLU A 79 -1.24 13.88 16.09
CA GLU A 79 0.03 13.80 16.80
C GLU A 79 1.19 13.93 15.80
N PRO A 80 2.28 14.65 16.11
CA PRO A 80 3.37 14.95 15.16
C PRO A 80 4.34 13.76 14.99
N LEU A 81 3.80 12.61 14.58
CA LEU A 81 4.55 11.40 14.31
C LEU A 81 5.32 11.51 12.98
N PRO A 82 6.47 10.81 12.86
CA PRO A 82 7.24 10.80 11.62
C PRO A 82 6.43 10.29 10.42
N LEU A 83 6.62 10.90 9.26
CA LEU A 83 6.09 10.37 8.00
C LEU A 83 6.80 9.07 7.66
N VAL A 84 6.05 8.03 7.31
CA VAL A 84 6.63 6.76 6.87
C VAL A 84 6.70 6.77 5.35
N VAL A 85 7.88 6.61 4.76
CA VAL A 85 8.06 6.62 3.31
C VAL A 85 8.51 5.26 2.83
N HIS A 86 7.90 4.75 1.77
CA HIS A 86 8.32 3.49 1.16
C HIS A 86 8.22 3.50 -0.36
N CYS A 87 8.94 2.58 -0.97
CA CYS A 87 8.75 2.21 -2.37
C CYS A 87 8.63 0.68 -2.45
N TRP A 88 8.80 0.09 -3.63
CA TRP A 88 8.71 -1.36 -3.79
C TRP A 88 9.70 -2.16 -2.92
N ARG A 89 10.97 -1.71 -2.84
CA ARG A 89 12.06 -2.43 -2.14
C ARG A 89 12.79 -1.59 -1.07
N GLY A 90 12.28 -0.41 -0.72
CA GLY A 90 12.96 0.50 0.21
C GLY A 90 14.28 1.07 -0.32
N GLY A 91 14.44 1.10 -1.65
CA GLY A 91 15.65 1.53 -2.35
C GLY A 91 15.71 3.04 -2.59
N MET A 92 16.32 3.42 -3.71
CA MET A 92 16.62 4.82 -4.03
C MET A 92 15.38 5.72 -4.11
N ARG A 93 14.26 5.26 -4.68
CA ARG A 93 13.03 6.08 -4.80
C ARG A 93 12.53 6.61 -3.45
N SER A 94 12.36 5.72 -2.47
CA SER A 94 11.95 6.13 -1.12
C SER A 94 13.09 6.81 -0.36
N GLY A 95 14.34 6.49 -0.68
CA GLY A 95 15.51 7.15 -0.08
C GLY A 95 15.65 8.61 -0.50
N SER A 96 15.46 8.94 -1.78
CA SER A 96 15.54 10.31 -2.28
C SER A 96 14.39 11.16 -1.75
N VAL A 97 13.19 10.60 -1.65
CA VAL A 97 12.06 11.28 -1.02
C VAL A 97 12.32 11.52 0.46
N ALA A 98 12.75 10.49 1.21
CA ALA A 98 13.08 10.65 2.62
C ALA A 98 14.13 11.75 2.84
N TRP A 99 15.23 11.73 2.07
CA TRP A 99 16.26 12.75 2.11
C TRP A 99 15.73 14.16 1.84
N LEU A 100 14.88 14.34 0.82
CA LEU A 100 14.29 15.63 0.48
C LEU A 100 13.42 16.16 1.63
N LEU A 101 12.57 15.30 2.20
CA LEU A 101 11.67 15.67 3.28
C LEU A 101 12.44 15.97 4.58
N GLU A 102 13.46 15.20 4.90
CA GLU A 102 14.38 15.45 6.02
C GLU A 102 15.12 16.78 5.84
N THR A 103 15.61 17.07 4.63
CA THR A 103 16.24 18.35 4.29
C THR A 103 15.27 19.53 4.49
N ALA A 104 13.97 19.31 4.28
CA ALA A 104 12.92 20.29 4.54
C ALA A 104 12.49 20.39 6.02
N GLY A 105 13.15 19.66 6.92
CA GLY A 105 12.92 19.68 8.37
C GLY A 105 11.83 18.72 8.87
N LEU A 106 11.34 17.80 8.04
CA LEU A 106 10.32 16.82 8.44
C LEU A 106 10.97 15.59 9.10
N LYS A 107 10.28 15.02 10.10
CA LYS A 107 10.63 13.72 10.67
C LYS A 107 10.17 12.63 9.72
N VAL A 108 11.07 11.77 9.28
CA VAL A 108 10.78 10.70 8.31
C VAL A 108 11.34 9.37 8.77
N ILE A 109 10.58 8.29 8.53
CA ILE A 109 11.03 6.91 8.66
C ILE A 109 10.95 6.25 7.29
N LYS A 110 12.07 5.77 6.76
CA LYS A 110 12.07 4.98 5.53
C LYS A 110 11.81 3.51 5.86
N LEU A 111 10.79 2.90 5.25
CA LEU A 111 10.51 1.48 5.43
C LEU A 111 11.58 0.61 4.76
N THR A 112 12.40 -0.06 5.57
CA THR A 112 13.43 -1.00 5.10
C THR A 112 12.80 -2.17 4.34
N GLY A 113 13.31 -2.45 3.14
CA GLY A 113 12.77 -3.49 2.25
C GLY A 113 11.44 -3.13 1.58
N GLY A 114 10.83 -1.99 1.94
CA GLY A 114 9.65 -1.40 1.30
C GLY A 114 8.41 -2.30 1.32
N TYR A 115 7.52 -2.08 0.36
CA TYR A 115 6.27 -2.83 0.24
C TYR A 115 6.49 -4.34 0.03
N LYS A 116 7.59 -4.76 -0.60
CA LYS A 116 7.95 -6.18 -0.69
C LYS A 116 8.17 -6.80 0.69
N ALA A 117 8.85 -6.10 1.59
CA ALA A 117 9.09 -6.59 2.95
C ALA A 117 7.80 -6.57 3.79
N TYR A 118 6.97 -5.53 3.67
CA TYR A 118 5.63 -5.50 4.27
C TYR A 118 4.84 -6.77 3.92
N ARG A 119 4.72 -7.09 2.61
CA ARG A 119 3.98 -8.28 2.17
C ARG A 119 4.61 -9.59 2.63
N ALA A 120 5.93 -9.62 2.79
CA ALA A 120 6.61 -10.80 3.33
C ALA A 120 6.31 -10.97 4.83
N CYS A 121 6.31 -9.89 5.61
CA CYS A 121 5.93 -9.88 7.02
C CYS A 121 4.48 -10.33 7.19
N ALA A 122 3.53 -9.68 6.51
CA ALA A 122 2.10 -10.01 6.59
C ALA A 122 1.83 -11.50 6.29
N ARG A 123 2.48 -12.07 5.26
CA ARG A 123 2.39 -13.51 4.97
C ARG A 123 3.02 -14.39 6.04
N ALA A 124 4.15 -13.97 6.59
CA ALA A 124 4.82 -14.72 7.66
C ALA A 124 3.96 -14.74 8.92
N ASP A 125 3.37 -13.59 9.28
CA ASP A 125 2.47 -13.45 10.43
C ASP A 125 1.20 -14.28 10.25
N PHE A 126 0.58 -14.20 9.06
CA PHE A 126 -0.59 -15.02 8.73
C PHE A 126 -0.28 -16.53 8.83
N ALA A 127 0.91 -16.96 8.43
CA ALA A 127 1.33 -18.36 8.53
C ALA A 127 1.57 -18.82 9.97
N GLN A 128 1.69 -17.90 10.95
CA GLN A 128 1.79 -18.26 12.37
C GLN A 128 0.43 -18.49 13.04
N ILE A 129 -0.68 -18.07 12.42
CA ILE A 129 -2.01 -18.23 13.00
C ILE A 129 -2.30 -19.72 13.18
N ARG A 130 -2.45 -20.13 14.43
CA ARG A 130 -2.90 -21.48 14.81
C ARG A 130 -4.42 -21.43 15.03
N ASP A 131 -5.09 -22.57 14.83
CA ASP A 131 -6.53 -22.74 15.08
C ASP A 131 -7.51 -22.01 14.15
N LEU A 132 -7.18 -21.90 12.86
CA LEU A 132 -8.15 -21.47 11.84
C LEU A 132 -9.29 -22.47 11.70
N ARG A 133 -10.54 -22.02 11.94
CA ARG A 133 -11.76 -22.79 11.68
C ARG A 133 -12.43 -22.25 10.42
N ILE A 134 -12.58 -23.10 9.41
CA ILE A 134 -13.18 -22.73 8.13
C ILE A 134 -14.65 -23.12 8.15
N VAL A 135 -15.54 -22.14 7.95
CA VAL A 135 -16.97 -22.38 7.72
C VAL A 135 -17.18 -22.67 6.23
N GLY A 136 -17.23 -23.95 5.88
CA GLY A 136 -17.45 -24.43 4.51
C GLY A 136 -18.93 -24.68 4.19
N GLY A 137 -19.28 -24.74 2.91
CA GLY A 137 -20.63 -25.07 2.44
C GLY A 137 -20.94 -24.50 1.05
N MET A 138 -21.98 -25.03 0.39
CA MET A 138 -22.41 -24.59 -0.94
C MET A 138 -22.81 -23.10 -0.98
N THR A 139 -22.88 -22.50 -2.17
CA THR A 139 -23.41 -21.14 -2.33
C THR A 139 -24.88 -21.11 -1.91
N GLY A 140 -25.30 -20.07 -1.19
CA GLY A 140 -26.69 -19.91 -0.75
C GLY A 140 -27.09 -20.64 0.55
N VAL A 141 -26.18 -21.35 1.23
CA VAL A 141 -26.48 -22.07 2.50
C VAL A 141 -26.41 -21.19 3.76
N GLY A 142 -26.26 -19.88 3.60
CA GLY A 142 -26.31 -18.93 4.72
C GLY A 142 -25.02 -18.76 5.53
N LYS A 143 -23.85 -19.07 4.95
CA LYS A 143 -22.54 -18.96 5.64
C LYS A 143 -22.30 -17.56 6.20
N THR A 144 -22.58 -16.53 5.41
CA THR A 144 -22.40 -15.13 5.79
C THR A 144 -23.26 -14.76 7.01
N GLN A 145 -24.49 -15.29 7.13
CA GLN A 145 -25.33 -15.07 8.32
C GLN A 145 -24.71 -15.71 9.56
N ILE A 146 -24.15 -16.92 9.44
CA ILE A 146 -23.46 -17.60 10.55
C ILE A 146 -22.24 -16.78 10.99
N LEU A 147 -21.42 -16.31 10.05
CA LEU A 147 -20.25 -15.47 10.35
C LEU A 147 -20.64 -14.17 11.07
N LYS A 148 -21.73 -13.51 10.65
CA LYS A 148 -22.26 -12.29 11.28
C LYS A 148 -22.75 -12.55 12.70
N GLU A 149 -23.46 -13.66 12.93
CA GLU A 149 -23.93 -14.03 14.26
C GLU A 149 -22.77 -14.38 15.20
N MET A 150 -21.76 -15.11 14.72
CA MET A 150 -20.53 -15.37 15.48
C MET A 150 -19.82 -14.08 15.88
N LEU A 151 -19.72 -13.12 14.96
CA LEU A 151 -19.15 -11.80 15.24
C LEU A 151 -19.97 -11.04 16.28
N ALA A 152 -21.31 -11.09 16.20
CA ALA A 152 -22.22 -10.46 17.17
C ALA A 152 -22.08 -11.05 18.58
N GLN A 153 -21.74 -12.34 18.68
CA GLN A 153 -21.42 -13.03 19.94
C GLN A 153 -19.98 -12.79 20.44
N GLY A 154 -19.20 -11.95 19.74
CA GLY A 154 -17.84 -11.57 20.15
C GLY A 154 -16.74 -12.52 19.66
N ALA A 155 -17.04 -13.45 18.74
CA ALA A 155 -16.01 -14.28 18.12
C ALA A 155 -15.15 -13.46 17.15
N GLN A 156 -13.88 -13.84 17.00
CA GLN A 156 -13.02 -13.32 15.95
C GLN A 156 -13.40 -13.97 14.61
N VAL A 157 -13.83 -13.15 13.65
CA VAL A 157 -14.30 -13.61 12.35
C VAL A 157 -13.59 -12.84 11.23
N ILE A 158 -13.23 -13.55 10.18
CA ILE A 158 -12.73 -12.98 8.91
C ILE A 158 -13.72 -13.40 7.82
N ASP A 159 -14.41 -12.44 7.24
CA ASP A 159 -15.30 -12.67 6.09
C ASP A 159 -14.54 -12.39 4.78
N LEU A 160 -14.12 -13.45 4.10
CA LEU A 160 -13.35 -13.33 2.86
C LEU A 160 -14.19 -12.86 1.68
N GLU A 161 -15.50 -13.12 1.67
CA GLU A 161 -16.41 -12.68 0.59
C GLU A 161 -16.63 -11.17 0.68
N ASP A 162 -16.82 -10.65 1.90
CA ASP A 162 -16.93 -9.22 2.17
C ASP A 162 -15.62 -8.48 1.82
N LEU A 163 -14.47 -9.00 2.26
CA LEU A 163 -13.16 -8.43 1.91
C LEU A 163 -12.87 -8.44 0.41
N ALA A 164 -13.40 -9.42 -0.33
CA ALA A 164 -13.24 -9.52 -1.79
C ALA A 164 -14.26 -8.67 -2.57
N GLY A 165 -15.32 -8.16 -1.93
CA GLY A 165 -16.45 -7.55 -2.63
C GLY A 165 -17.09 -8.52 -3.65
N HIS A 166 -17.24 -9.80 -3.28
CA HIS A 166 -17.65 -10.87 -4.18
C HIS A 166 -18.77 -11.72 -3.57
N LEU A 167 -19.80 -12.07 -4.37
CA LEU A 167 -20.99 -12.81 -3.90
C LEU A 167 -20.90 -14.32 -4.18
N GLY A 168 -19.71 -14.90 -3.97
CA GLY A 168 -19.45 -16.31 -4.26
C GLY A 168 -19.47 -16.69 -5.75
N SER A 169 -19.04 -17.92 -6.07
CA SER A 169 -18.78 -18.39 -7.44
C SER A 169 -20.00 -18.39 -8.37
N ALA A 170 -21.22 -18.45 -7.82
CA ALA A 170 -22.45 -18.51 -8.60
C ALA A 170 -22.97 -17.13 -9.02
N PHE A 171 -22.75 -16.09 -8.20
CA PHE A 171 -23.30 -14.75 -8.44
C PHE A 171 -22.25 -13.72 -8.85
N GLY A 172 -20.96 -13.99 -8.60
CA GLY A 172 -19.90 -13.09 -9.05
C GLY A 172 -19.98 -11.71 -8.42
N ASN A 173 -19.75 -10.67 -9.22
CA ASN A 173 -19.90 -9.26 -8.82
C ASN A 173 -21.26 -8.70 -9.25
N LEU A 174 -22.34 -9.28 -8.73
CA LEU A 174 -23.70 -8.91 -9.13
C LEU A 174 -24.00 -7.42 -8.89
N ASP A 175 -23.48 -6.88 -7.77
CA ASP A 175 -23.71 -5.51 -7.32
C ASP A 175 -22.73 -4.49 -7.94
N ARG A 176 -21.82 -4.94 -8.82
CA ARG A 176 -20.76 -4.11 -9.44
C ARG A 176 -19.94 -3.32 -8.41
N THR A 177 -19.80 -3.86 -7.20
CA THR A 177 -18.93 -3.27 -6.18
C THR A 177 -17.48 -3.37 -6.64
N PRO A 178 -16.66 -2.32 -6.47
CA PRO A 178 -15.24 -2.40 -6.80
C PRO A 178 -14.59 -3.56 -6.04
N GLN A 179 -13.98 -4.49 -6.78
CA GLN A 179 -13.23 -5.58 -6.19
C GLN A 179 -11.76 -5.17 -6.04
N PRO A 180 -11.10 -5.52 -4.92
CA PRO A 180 -9.67 -5.35 -4.82
C PRO A 180 -8.97 -6.20 -5.88
N THR A 181 -7.81 -5.75 -6.32
CA THR A 181 -6.92 -6.60 -7.10
C THR A 181 -6.48 -7.80 -6.24
N SER A 182 -6.02 -8.88 -6.88
CA SER A 182 -5.46 -10.02 -6.13
C SER A 182 -4.27 -9.62 -5.24
N GLU A 183 -3.51 -8.61 -5.64
CA GLU A 183 -2.37 -8.13 -4.85
C GLU A 183 -2.84 -7.34 -3.63
N GLN A 184 -3.86 -6.48 -3.76
CA GLN A 184 -4.44 -5.72 -2.64
C GLN A 184 -5.23 -6.63 -1.69
N PHE A 185 -5.97 -7.61 -2.20
CA PHE A 185 -6.71 -8.58 -1.39
C PHE A 185 -5.81 -9.40 -0.47
N CYS A 186 -4.55 -9.62 -0.86
CA CYS A 186 -3.58 -10.37 -0.06
C CYS A 186 -2.83 -9.51 0.99
N ASN A 187 -3.09 -8.21 1.09
CA ASN A 187 -2.40 -7.30 2.02
C ASN A 187 -3.09 -7.18 3.37
#